data_AF-A0A969FPG7-F1
#
_entry.id   AF-A0A969FPG7-F1
#
_cell.length_a   1.000
_cell.length_b   1.000
_cell.length_c   1.000
_cell.angle_alpha   90.00
_cell.angle_beta   90.00
_cell.angle_gamma   90.00
#
_symmetry.space_group_name_H-M   'P 1'
#
loop_
_entity.id
_entity.type
_entity.pdbx_description
1 polymer ?
#
loop_
_entity_poly.entity_id
_entity_poly.type
_entity_poly.pdbx_seq_one_letter_code
_entity_poly.pdbx_strand_id
1 'polypeptide(L)'
;MSKPTLVAKFLLDSHGAPQVAYRGDPAHYRIELAVTNAPADTYAVTYELHESYYEPVRESRRRGDQFSEEITSYGDYEVRATVRGKARSQVVVAELSEALRRGHGRNPSPALAKALRDIESN
;
A
#
# COMPACT_ATOMS: atom_id res chain seq x y z
N MET A 1 8.63 9.10 19.72
CA MET A 1 7.91 9.22 18.43
C MET A 1 8.10 7.93 17.66
N SER A 2 7.03 7.30 17.18
CA SER A 2 7.12 6.10 16.34
C SER A 2 7.69 6.46 14.97
N LYS A 3 8.48 5.56 14.37
CA LYS A 3 9.01 5.75 13.01
C LYS A 3 7.87 5.63 11.99
N PRO A 4 7.93 6.35 10.85
CA PRO A 4 6.95 6.18 9.78
C PRO A 4 6.99 4.74 9.26
N THR A 5 5.83 4.21 8.91
CA THR A 5 5.69 2.83 8.44
C THR A 5 4.78 2.79 7.23
N LEU A 6 5.27 2.20 6.14
CA LEU A 6 4.46 1.86 4.99
C LEU A 6 3.51 0.72 5.35
N VAL A 7 2.21 0.95 5.10
CA VAL A 7 1.13 -0.01 5.24
C VAL A 7 0.33 -0.05 3.95
N ALA A 8 -0.32 -1.18 3.70
CA ALA A 8 -1.23 -1.34 2.58
C ALA A 8 -2.51 -2.05 3.05
N LYS A 9 -3.64 -1.77 2.40
CA LYS A 9 -4.91 -2.45 2.66
C LYS A 9 -5.58 -2.81 1.35
N PHE A 10 -6.27 -3.94 1.34
CA PHE A 10 -7.19 -4.25 0.25
C PHE A 10 -8.40 -3.34 0.40
N LEU A 11 -8.84 -2.72 -0.69
CA LEU A 11 -10.17 -2.13 -0.71
C LEU A 11 -11.18 -3.26 -0.64
N LEU A 12 -12.13 -3.17 0.29
CA LEU A 12 -13.11 -4.23 0.53
C LEU A 12 -14.44 -3.90 -0.13
N ASP A 13 -15.16 -4.91 -0.61
CA ASP A 13 -16.54 -4.78 -1.07
C ASP A 13 -17.53 -4.73 0.11
N SER A 14 -18.83 -4.65 -0.19
CA SER A 14 -19.89 -4.63 0.82
C SER A 14 -19.98 -5.91 1.67
N HIS A 15 -19.31 -7.00 1.26
CA HIS A 15 -19.25 -8.26 1.99
C HIS A 15 -17.94 -8.43 2.77
N GLY A 16 -17.05 -7.43 2.74
CA GLY A 16 -15.75 -7.49 3.40
C GLY A 16 -14.70 -8.32 2.65
N ALA A 17 -14.94 -8.64 1.37
CA ALA A 17 -13.98 -9.34 0.52
C ALA A 17 -13.12 -8.34 -0.28
N PRO A 18 -11.85 -8.67 -0.61
CA PRO A 18 -11.01 -7.83 -1.45
C PRO A 18 -11.65 -7.53 -2.82
N GLN A 19 -11.66 -6.26 -3.20
CA GLN A 19 -12.11 -5.84 -4.52
C GLN A 19 -11.07 -6.24 -5.58
N VAL A 20 -11.55 -6.90 -6.61
CA VAL A 20 -10.75 -7.33 -7.77
C VAL A 20 -11.02 -6.38 -8.92
N ALA A 21 -9.99 -5.67 -9.39
CA ALA A 21 -10.06 -4.77 -10.54
C ALA A 21 -10.11 -5.55 -11.86
N TYR A 22 -9.40 -6.67 -11.94
CA TYR A 22 -9.39 -7.55 -13.10
C TYR A 22 -9.41 -9.02 -12.68
N ARG A 23 -10.41 -9.77 -13.15
CA ARG A 23 -10.65 -11.19 -12.79
C ARG A 23 -9.91 -12.19 -13.70
N GLY A 24 -8.80 -11.77 -14.33
CA GLY A 24 -7.95 -12.70 -15.06
C GLY A 24 -7.14 -13.60 -14.13
N ASP A 25 -6.25 -14.39 -14.73
CA ASP A 25 -5.26 -15.20 -14.02
C ASP A 25 -3.86 -14.66 -14.38
N PRO A 26 -3.19 -13.92 -13.47
CA PRO A 26 -3.56 -13.69 -12.07
C PRO A 26 -4.62 -12.58 -11.86
N ALA A 27 -5.37 -12.71 -10.76
CA ALA A 27 -6.36 -11.72 -10.35
C ALA A 27 -5.67 -10.45 -9.82
N HIS A 28 -6.14 -9.28 -10.25
CA HIS A 28 -5.59 -8.01 -9.81
C HIS A 28 -6.47 -7.37 -8.74
N TYR A 29 -5.88 -7.05 -7.59
CA TYR A 29 -6.55 -6.49 -6.42
C TYR A 29 -6.42 -4.98 -6.37
N ARG A 30 -7.48 -4.30 -5.91
CA ARG A 30 -7.43 -2.87 -5.56
C ARG A 30 -6.85 -2.72 -4.15
N ILE A 31 -5.79 -1.93 -4.04
CA ILE A 31 -5.02 -1.76 -2.81
C ILE A 31 -4.85 -0.27 -2.53
N GLU A 32 -5.08 0.12 -1.28
CA GLU A 32 -4.71 1.43 -0.76
C GLU A 32 -3.33 1.34 -0.09
N LEU A 33 -2.38 2.12 -0.56
CA LEU A 33 -1.10 2.37 0.11
C LEU A 33 -1.25 3.57 1.05
N ALA A 34 -0.61 3.52 2.22
CA ALA A 34 -0.58 4.65 3.14
C ALA A 34 0.71 4.64 3.98
N VAL A 35 1.07 5.79 4.54
CA VAL A 35 2.15 5.89 5.54
C VAL A 35 1.56 6.25 6.90
N THR A 36 1.67 5.32 7.83
CA THR A 36 1.31 5.55 9.24
C THR A 36 2.47 6.20 9.99
N ASN A 37 2.15 6.95 11.06
CA ASN A 37 3.14 7.63 11.89
C ASN A 37 4.05 8.61 11.13
N ALA A 38 3.57 9.19 10.02
CA ALA A 38 4.29 10.25 9.32
C ALA A 38 4.51 11.46 10.25
N PRO A 39 5.69 12.13 10.21
CA PRO A 39 5.95 13.31 11.03
C PRO A 39 4.90 14.41 10.85
N ALA A 40 4.66 15.20 11.89
CA ALA A 40 3.65 16.27 11.89
C ALA A 40 3.93 17.37 10.86
N ASP A 41 5.18 17.52 10.41
CA ASP A 41 5.61 18.47 9.39
C ASP A 41 5.62 17.88 7.97
N THR A 42 5.24 16.62 7.78
CA THR A 42 5.06 15.98 6.45
C THR A 42 4.09 16.78 5.59
N TYR A 43 4.48 17.09 4.37
CA TYR A 43 3.60 17.76 3.40
C TYR A 43 3.35 16.91 2.15
N ALA A 44 4.16 15.89 1.89
CA ALA A 44 3.95 14.96 0.79
C ALA A 44 4.54 13.59 1.09
N VAL A 45 3.96 12.55 0.49
CA VAL A 45 4.54 11.22 0.37
C VAL A 45 4.58 10.87 -1.11
N THR A 46 5.75 10.43 -1.59
CA THR A 46 5.93 9.95 -2.96
C THR A 46 6.14 8.45 -2.92
N TYR A 47 5.23 7.70 -3.55
CA TYR A 47 5.33 6.26 -3.74
C TYR A 47 6.03 5.96 -5.05
N GLU A 48 7.06 5.13 -4.99
CA GLU A 48 7.80 4.56 -6.11
C GLU A 48 7.37 3.09 -6.20
N LEU A 49 6.63 2.77 -7.26
CA LEU A 49 6.08 1.46 -7.60
C LEU A 49 6.97 0.77 -8.65
N HIS A 50 6.66 -0.49 -8.95
CA HIS A 50 7.34 -1.23 -10.00
C HIS A 50 7.23 -0.54 -11.37
N GLU A 51 8.25 -0.66 -12.22
CA GLU A 51 8.33 0.02 -13.53
C GLU A 51 7.24 -0.41 -14.53
N SER A 52 6.59 -1.56 -14.29
CA SER A 52 5.47 -2.04 -15.10
C SER A 52 4.19 -1.20 -14.96
N TYR A 53 4.12 -0.32 -13.96
CA TYR A 53 2.99 0.59 -13.81
C TYR A 53 3.05 1.72 -14.85
N TYR A 54 1.90 2.12 -15.41
CA TYR A 54 1.81 3.26 -16.32
C TYR A 54 2.35 4.56 -15.69
N GLU A 55 2.03 4.77 -14.41
CA GLU A 55 2.55 5.85 -13.58
C GLU A 55 3.19 5.24 -12.33
N PRO A 56 4.48 4.88 -12.38
CA PRO A 56 5.16 4.17 -11.30
C PRO A 56 5.56 5.11 -10.16
N VAL A 57 5.61 6.42 -10.38
CA VAL A 57 5.89 7.41 -9.34
C VAL A 57 4.64 8.24 -9.08
N ARG A 58 4.10 8.15 -7.87
CA ARG A 58 2.84 8.82 -7.47
C ARG A 58 3.06 9.65 -6.22
N GLU A 59 2.47 10.84 -6.16
CA GLU A 59 2.65 11.77 -5.05
C GLU A 59 1.31 12.10 -4.39
N SER A 60 1.21 11.80 -3.09
CA SER A 60 0.08 12.20 -2.27
C SER A 60 0.45 13.38 -1.37
N ARG A 61 -0.35 14.44 -1.42
CA ARG A 61 -0.27 15.61 -0.52
C ARG A 61 -1.39 15.63 0.52
N ARG A 62 -2.29 14.64 0.49
CA ARG A 62 -3.52 14.63 1.30
C ARG A 62 -3.25 14.04 2.68
N ARG A 63 -2.87 14.90 3.62
CA ARG A 63 -2.64 14.49 5.02
C ARG A 63 -3.88 13.87 5.68
N GLY A 64 -5.08 14.33 5.32
CA GLY A 64 -6.34 13.83 5.89
C GLY A 64 -6.54 12.32 5.70
N ASP A 65 -6.07 11.80 4.56
CA ASP A 65 -6.20 10.39 4.18
C ASP A 65 -4.90 9.62 4.44
N GLN A 66 -4.08 10.09 5.39
CA GLN A 66 -2.76 9.49 5.69
C GLN A 66 -1.81 9.44 4.48
N PHE A 67 -1.94 10.41 3.57
CA PHE A 67 -1.22 10.47 2.31
C PHE A 67 -1.42 9.19 1.47
N SER A 68 -2.65 8.66 1.44
CA SER A 68 -2.91 7.41 0.72
C SER A 68 -2.88 7.57 -0.80
N GLU A 69 -2.62 6.46 -1.47
CA GLU A 69 -2.73 6.29 -2.92
C GLU A 69 -3.37 4.93 -3.23
N GLU A 70 -4.25 4.90 -4.22
CA GLU A 70 -4.86 3.66 -4.70
C GLU A 70 -4.04 3.08 -5.86
N ILE A 71 -3.72 1.79 -5.78
CA ILE A 71 -3.06 1.02 -6.82
C ILE A 71 -3.86 -0.25 -7.14
N THR A 72 -3.52 -0.87 -8.26
CA THR A 72 -3.97 -2.22 -8.60
C THR A 72 -2.73 -3.10 -8.71
N SER A 73 -2.69 -4.25 -8.02
CA SER A 73 -1.57 -5.20 -8.10
C SER A 73 -2.06 -6.64 -8.11
N TYR A 74 -1.27 -7.53 -8.73
CA TYR A 74 -1.46 -8.98 -8.71
C TYR A 74 -0.28 -9.74 -8.10
N GLY A 75 0.86 -9.07 -7.87
CA GLY A 75 2.09 -9.70 -7.41
C GLY A 75 2.81 -8.86 -6.37
N ASP A 76 3.80 -9.48 -5.74
CA ASP A 76 4.61 -8.87 -4.70
C ASP A 76 5.79 -8.13 -5.31
N TYR A 77 6.10 -6.98 -4.73
CA TYR A 77 7.25 -6.17 -5.12
C TYR A 77 7.57 -5.15 -4.04
N GLU A 78 8.81 -4.67 -4.08
CA GLU A 78 9.26 -3.62 -3.18
C GLU A 78 8.55 -2.30 -3.48
N VAL A 79 7.79 -1.80 -2.51
CA VAL A 79 7.20 -0.46 -2.56
C VAL A 79 8.07 0.47 -1.71
N ARG A 80 8.53 1.55 -2.34
CA ARG A 80 9.29 2.60 -1.66
C ARG A 80 8.41 3.83 -1.48
N ALA A 81 8.38 4.39 -0.28
CA ALA A 81 7.69 5.65 0.00
C ALA A 81 8.65 6.68 0.59
N THR A 82 8.80 7.80 -0.10
CA THR A 82 9.57 8.95 0.34
C THR A 82 8.66 9.96 1.04
N VAL A 83 8.76 10.03 2.37
CA VAL A 83 8.03 10.94 3.26
C VAL A 83 8.76 12.26 3.35
N ARG A 84 8.19 13.34 2.80
CA ARG A 84 8.81 14.67 2.78
C ARG A 84 8.19 15.57 3.85
N GLY A 85 9.01 15.89 4.86
CA GLY A 85 8.74 16.91 5.85
C GLY A 85 9.49 18.22 5.57
N LYS A 86 9.18 19.25 6.34
CA LYS A 86 9.86 20.55 6.25
C LYS A 86 11.31 20.47 6.72
N ALA A 87 11.58 19.68 7.76
CA ALA A 87 12.90 19.56 8.35
C ALA A 87 13.77 18.48 7.68
N ARG A 88 13.15 17.38 7.24
CA ARG A 88 13.85 16.24 6.63
C ARG A 88 12.93 15.40 5.76
N SER A 89 13.55 14.64 4.86
CA SER A 89 12.89 13.54 4.16
C SER A 89 13.27 12.20 4.79
N GLN A 90 12.34 11.25 4.80
CA GLN A 90 12.58 9.89 5.27
C GLN A 90 12.08 8.91 4.22
N VAL A 91 12.85 7.85 3.97
CA VAL A 91 12.44 6.78 3.06
C VAL A 91 12.00 5.59 3.90
N VAL A 92 10.85 5.03 3.56
CA VAL A 92 10.37 3.76 4.10
C VAL A 92 10.15 2.79 2.95
N VAL A 93 10.49 1.53 3.17
CA VAL A 93 10.48 0.49 2.13
C VAL A 93 9.87 -0.76 2.74
N ALA A 94 9.04 -1.47 1.97
CA ALA A 94 8.54 -2.78 2.32
C ALA A 94 8.08 -3.52 1.07
N GLU A 95 8.13 -4.86 1.11
CA GLU A 95 7.37 -5.69 0.18
C GLU A 95 5.87 -5.38 0.32
N LEU A 96 5.14 -5.40 -0.79
CA LEU A 96 3.70 -5.13 -0.81
C LEU A 96 2.94 -6.10 0.11
N SER A 97 3.30 -7.38 0.10
CA SER A 97 2.73 -8.40 0.98
C SER A 97 2.95 -8.09 2.47
N GLU A 98 4.14 -7.61 2.84
CA GLU A 98 4.46 -7.22 4.20
C GLU A 98 3.65 -5.97 4.61
N ALA A 99 3.55 -4.98 3.72
CA ALA A 99 2.72 -3.80 3.93
C ALA A 99 1.24 -4.16 4.12
N LEU A 100 0.72 -5.12 3.34
CA LEU A 100 -0.65 -5.63 3.46
C LEU A 100 -0.88 -6.34 4.79
N ARG A 101 0.06 -7.18 5.23
CA ARG A 101 0.01 -7.85 6.55
C ARG A 101 -0.04 -6.82 7.69
N ARG A 102 0.75 -5.74 7.59
CA ARG A 102 0.71 -4.64 8.58
C ARG A 102 -0.63 -3.90 8.59
N GLY A 103 -1.27 -3.72 7.44
CA GLY A 103 -2.54 -2.99 7.33
C GLY A 103 -3.78 -3.78 7.76
N HIS A 104 -3.76 -5.11 7.67
CA HIS A 104 -4.88 -5.99 8.09
C HIS A 104 -4.69 -6.62 9.49
N GLY A 105 -3.49 -6.54 10.06
CA GLY A 105 -3.20 -7.10 11.38
C GLY A 105 -3.04 -8.63 11.37
N ARG A 106 -3.12 -9.25 12.56
CA ARG A 106 -2.71 -10.66 12.76
C ARG A 106 -3.71 -11.71 12.31
N ASN A 107 -5.00 -11.37 12.19
CA ASN A 107 -6.07 -12.33 11.88
C ASN A 107 -6.89 -11.87 10.66
N PRO A 108 -6.36 -12.03 9.43
CA PRO A 108 -7.13 -11.77 8.22
C PRO A 108 -8.29 -12.76 8.07
N SER A 109 -9.40 -12.32 7.47
CA SER A 109 -10.47 -13.22 7.04
C SER A 109 -9.95 -14.25 6.01
N PRO A 110 -10.64 -15.38 5.79
CA PRO A 110 -10.20 -16.37 4.78
C PRO A 110 -10.01 -15.77 3.38
N ALA A 111 -10.87 -14.82 2.98
CA ALA A 111 -10.76 -14.11 1.71
C ALA A 111 -9.50 -13.23 1.64
N LEU A 112 -9.20 -12.48 2.71
CA LEU A 112 -7.99 -11.68 2.83
C LEU A 112 -6.72 -12.54 2.84
N ALA A 113 -6.75 -13.65 3.57
CA ALA A 113 -5.64 -14.59 3.62
C ALA A 113 -5.37 -15.22 2.24
N LYS A 114 -6.42 -15.47 1.44
CA LYS A 114 -6.25 -15.92 0.06
C LYS A 114 -5.62 -14.83 -0.81
N ALA A 115 -6.15 -13.61 -0.79
CA ALA A 115 -5.61 -12.51 -1.59
C ALA A 115 -4.16 -12.18 -1.25
N LEU A 116 -3.79 -12.24 0.05
CA LEU A 116 -2.39 -12.12 0.50
C LEU A 116 -1.49 -13.18 -0.15
N ARG A 117 -1.91 -14.45 -0.13
CA ARG A 117 -1.14 -15.54 -0.76
C ARG A 117 -1.04 -15.39 -2.27
N ASP A 118 -2.11 -14.91 -2.92
CA ASP A 118 -2.10 -14.68 -4.37
C ASP A 118 -1.07 -13.60 -4.74
N ILE A 119 -0.99 -12.50 -3.97
CA ILE A 119 0.06 -11.47 -4.12
C ILE A 119 1.45 -12.08 -3.87
N GLU A 120 1.65 -12.80 -2.76
CA GLU A 120 2.95 -13.38 -2.38
C GLU A 120 3.50 -14.43 -3.36
N SER A 121 2.63 -15.04 -4.18
CA SER A 121 3.02 -16.12 -5.08
C SER A 121 3.30 -15.67 -6.52
N ASN A 122 3.14 -14.38 -6.83
CA ASN A 122 3.37 -13.78 -8.15
C ASN A 122 4.45 -12.70 -8.05
#